data_AF-A0A2T6C092-F1
#
_entry.id   AF-A0A2T6C092-F1
#
_cell.length_a   1.000
_cell.length_b   1.000
_cell.length_c   1.000
_cell.angle_alpha   90.00
_cell.angle_beta   90.00
_cell.angle_gamma   90.00
#
_symmetry.space_group_name_H-M   'P 1'
#
loop_
_entity.id
_entity.type
_entity.pdbx_description
1 polymer ?
#
loop_
_entity_poly.entity_id
_entity_poly.type
_entity_poly.pdbx_seq_one_letter_code
_entity_poly.pdbx_strand_id
1 'polypeptide(L)'
;MKTLKTICLVLFLMGFTSAIAQNPEKKAQKFTDNITKVLNLTAEESKGVYEIQLEKFSTAKKIRKMYADQPEIKKEKLKANGKNTYNKMKNLLGKEKMKAWNAYKKSKRN
;
A
#
# COMPACT_ATOMS: atom_id res chain seq x y z
N MET A 1 -52.81 -13.87 18.03
CA MET A 1 -51.71 -13.89 19.02
C MET A 1 -50.46 -14.42 18.32
N LYS A 2 -49.48 -13.55 18.06
CA LYS A 2 -48.09 -13.62 18.60
C LYS A 2 -47.36 -14.90 18.14
N THR A 3 -46.31 -14.85 17.32
CA THR A 3 -45.10 -14.05 17.49
C THR A 3 -44.34 -13.79 16.19
N LEU A 4 -44.12 -12.50 15.89
CA LEU A 4 -42.94 -11.99 15.18
C LEU A 4 -41.65 -12.36 15.93
N LYS A 5 -40.52 -12.31 15.20
CA LYS A 5 -39.09 -12.53 15.59
C LYS A 5 -38.67 -13.97 15.28
N THR A 6 -37.89 -14.24 14.24
CA THR A 6 -36.48 -13.84 14.16
C THR A 6 -36.02 -13.63 12.71
N ILE A 7 -35.84 -12.36 12.34
CA ILE A 7 -34.90 -11.95 11.29
C ILE A 7 -33.51 -11.98 11.94
N CYS A 8 -32.62 -12.85 11.47
CA CYS A 8 -31.16 -12.73 11.57
C CYS A 8 -30.59 -13.55 10.40
N LEU A 9 -30.51 -12.96 9.21
CA LEU A 9 -29.25 -12.39 8.74
C LEU A 9 -28.08 -13.39 8.82
N VAL A 10 -28.17 -14.49 8.06
CA VAL A 10 -26.98 -15.26 7.65
C VAL A 10 -26.68 -14.94 6.20
N LEU A 11 -26.53 -13.64 5.93
CA LEU A 11 -25.68 -13.13 4.86
C LEU A 11 -24.27 -13.00 5.46
N PHE A 12 -23.68 -14.11 5.90
CA PHE A 12 -22.25 -14.15 6.15
C PHE A 12 -21.58 -14.28 4.80
N LEU A 13 -21.43 -13.12 4.17
CA LEU A 13 -20.55 -12.80 3.05
C LEU A 13 -19.37 -13.79 2.99
N MET A 14 -19.52 -14.86 2.22
CA MET A 14 -18.39 -15.52 1.55
C MET A 14 -17.92 -14.60 0.41
N GLY A 15 -17.67 -13.33 0.74
CA GLY A 15 -16.76 -12.49 0.01
C GLY A 15 -15.38 -12.72 0.58
N PHE A 16 -14.84 -13.94 0.44
CA PHE A 16 -13.39 -14.08 0.31
C PHE A 16 -13.04 -13.35 -0.99
N THR A 17 -12.98 -12.00 -0.92
CA THR A 17 -12.33 -11.23 -1.95
C THR A 17 -10.93 -11.77 -1.95
N SER A 18 -10.66 -12.52 -3.03
CA SER A 18 -9.45 -13.24 -3.34
C SER A 18 -8.26 -12.60 -2.64
N ALA A 19 -7.48 -13.43 -1.95
CA ALA A 19 -6.11 -13.12 -1.62
C ALA A 19 -5.39 -12.77 -2.92
N ILE A 20 -5.55 -11.55 -3.42
CA ILE A 20 -4.72 -11.04 -4.48
C ILE A 20 -3.42 -10.80 -3.74
N ALA A 21 -2.58 -11.83 -3.72
CA ALA A 21 -1.15 -11.72 -3.63
C ALA A 21 -0.72 -10.89 -4.86
N GLN A 22 -1.05 -9.60 -4.83
CA GLN A 22 -0.82 -8.65 -5.90
C GLN A 22 0.68 -8.65 -6.14
N ASN A 23 1.04 -9.14 -7.31
CA ASN A 23 2.37 -9.14 -7.89
C ASN A 23 3.07 -7.78 -7.55
N PRO A 24 4.23 -7.81 -6.85
CA PRO A 24 4.95 -6.61 -6.44
C PRO A 24 5.24 -5.63 -7.59
N GLU A 25 5.54 -6.15 -8.78
CA GLU A 25 5.85 -5.39 -9.98
C GLU A 25 4.64 -4.58 -10.44
N LYS A 26 3.45 -5.21 -10.53
CA LYS A 26 2.20 -4.52 -10.88
C LYS A 26 1.82 -3.43 -9.88
N LYS A 27 2.07 -3.68 -8.58
CA LYS A 27 1.85 -2.67 -7.52
C LYS A 27 2.81 -1.49 -7.66
N ALA A 28 4.08 -1.78 -7.89
CA ALA A 28 5.11 -0.77 -8.08
C ALA A 28 4.81 0.10 -9.30
N GLN A 29 4.45 -0.52 -10.42
CA GLN A 29 4.06 0.18 -11.64
C GLN A 29 2.86 1.09 -11.39
N LYS A 30 1.76 0.55 -10.85
CA LYS A 30 0.54 1.35 -10.59
C LYS A 30 0.80 2.53 -9.66
N PHE A 31 1.65 2.37 -8.64
CA PHE A 31 2.05 3.48 -7.79
C PHE A 31 2.85 4.52 -8.58
N THR A 32 3.83 4.06 -9.36
CA THR A 32 4.74 4.89 -10.14
C THR A 32 3.98 5.70 -11.18
N ASP A 33 3.08 5.09 -11.93
CA ASP A 33 2.25 5.78 -12.92
C ASP A 33 1.43 6.91 -12.28
N ASN A 34 0.83 6.63 -11.11
CA ASN A 34 0.00 7.59 -10.40
C ASN A 34 0.83 8.78 -9.91
N ILE A 35 1.93 8.53 -9.20
CA ILE A 35 2.75 9.62 -8.66
C ILE A 35 3.50 10.38 -9.77
N THR A 36 3.88 9.70 -10.85
CA THR A 36 4.44 10.34 -12.05
C THR A 36 3.45 11.34 -12.64
N LYS A 37 2.19 10.92 -12.82
CA LYS A 37 1.13 11.81 -13.31
C LYS A 37 0.86 12.99 -12.36
N VAL A 38 0.81 12.73 -11.06
CA VAL A 38 0.44 13.75 -10.04
C VAL A 38 1.55 14.79 -9.86
N LEU A 39 2.82 14.38 -9.92
CA LEU A 39 3.95 15.26 -9.64
C LEU A 39 4.71 15.68 -10.91
N ASN A 40 4.26 15.21 -12.08
CA ASN A 40 4.95 15.39 -13.35
C ASN A 40 6.43 14.96 -13.27
N LEU A 41 6.68 13.74 -12.79
CA LEU A 41 8.04 13.23 -12.59
C LEU A 41 8.75 13.06 -13.93
N THR A 42 10.07 13.29 -13.94
CA THR A 42 10.90 12.95 -15.09
C THR A 42 10.99 11.43 -15.26
N ALA A 43 11.47 10.97 -16.42
CA ALA A 43 11.67 9.54 -16.66
C ALA A 43 12.64 8.91 -15.64
N GLU A 44 13.71 9.62 -15.26
CA GLU A 44 14.68 9.18 -14.26
C GLU A 44 14.06 9.09 -12.87
N GLU A 45 13.32 10.11 -12.45
CA GLU A 45 12.59 10.10 -11.17
C GLU A 45 11.55 8.97 -11.13
N SER A 46 10.80 8.79 -12.22
CA SER A 46 9.81 7.72 -12.36
C SER A 46 10.44 6.33 -12.21
N LYS A 47 11.58 6.09 -12.88
CA LYS A 47 12.35 4.85 -12.74
C LYS A 47 12.81 4.63 -11.30
N GLY A 48 13.40 5.63 -10.66
CA GLY A 48 13.84 5.53 -9.26
C GLY A 48 12.67 5.25 -8.30
N VAL A 49 11.50 5.85 -8.54
CA VAL A 49 10.29 5.57 -7.77
C VAL A 49 9.83 4.12 -7.95
N TYR A 50 9.84 3.62 -9.18
CA TYR A 50 9.48 2.23 -9.47
C TYR A 50 10.35 1.25 -8.69
N GLU A 51 11.67 1.43 -8.73
CA GLU A 51 12.63 0.57 -8.03
C GLU A 51 12.39 0.57 -6.52
N ILE A 52 12.20 1.75 -5.92
CA ILE A 52 11.89 1.91 -4.49
C ILE A 52 10.58 1.19 -4.11
N GLN A 53 9.53 1.32 -4.93
CA GLN A 53 8.25 0.66 -4.64
C GLN A 53 8.30 -0.85 -4.88
N LEU A 54 9.03 -1.31 -5.89
CA LEU A 54 9.24 -2.73 -6.15
C LEU A 54 9.92 -3.39 -4.94
N GLU A 55 10.99 -2.78 -4.44
CA GLU A 55 11.67 -3.23 -3.22
C GLU A 55 10.70 -3.27 -2.03
N LYS A 56 9.94 -2.20 -1.80
CA LYS A 56 8.97 -2.12 -0.71
C LYS A 56 7.95 -3.25 -0.77
N PHE A 57 7.32 -3.46 -1.93
CA PHE A 57 6.25 -4.45 -2.07
C PHE A 57 6.78 -5.88 -2.01
N SER A 58 7.95 -6.14 -2.61
CA SER A 58 8.64 -7.43 -2.52
C SER A 58 9.04 -7.75 -1.08
N THR A 59 9.62 -6.79 -0.36
CA THR A 59 9.98 -6.93 1.06
C THR A 59 8.74 -7.13 1.92
N ALA A 60 7.66 -6.39 1.68
CA ALA A 60 6.41 -6.57 2.41
C ALA A 60 5.76 -7.94 2.14
N LYS A 61 5.91 -8.50 0.94
CA LYS A 61 5.48 -9.88 0.62
C LYS A 61 6.28 -10.90 1.44
N LYS A 62 7.61 -10.74 1.49
CA LYS A 62 8.51 -11.59 2.29
C LYS A 62 8.18 -11.51 3.79
N ILE A 63 8.03 -10.31 4.35
CA ILE A 63 7.69 -10.09 5.77
C ILE A 63 6.37 -10.78 6.14
N ARG A 64 5.33 -10.63 5.31
CA ARG A 64 4.03 -11.27 5.58
C ARG A 64 4.11 -12.79 5.59
N LYS A 65 4.97 -13.39 4.75
CA LYS A 65 5.20 -14.83 4.71
C LYS A 65 6.03 -15.30 5.92
N MET A 66 7.13 -14.61 6.23
CA MET A 66 8.08 -15.01 7.25
C MET A 66 7.53 -14.87 8.68
N TYR A 67 6.71 -13.85 8.92
CA TYR A 67 6.15 -13.54 10.24
C TYR A 67 4.63 -13.75 10.26
N ALA A 68 4.14 -14.78 9.56
CA ALA A 68 2.70 -15.05 9.45
C ALA A 68 2.04 -15.17 10.82
N ASP A 69 2.66 -15.96 11.71
CA ASP A 69 2.17 -16.30 13.05
C ASP A 69 2.65 -15.36 14.16
N GLN A 70 3.43 -14.33 13.81
CA GLN A 70 3.99 -13.35 14.75
C GLN A 70 3.46 -11.95 14.43
N PRO A 71 2.20 -11.63 14.79
CA PRO A 71 1.51 -10.42 14.34
C PRO A 71 2.23 -9.12 14.73
N GLU A 72 2.76 -9.05 15.96
CA GLU A 72 3.46 -7.85 16.44
C GLU A 72 4.80 -7.63 15.71
N ILE A 73 5.60 -8.69 15.54
CA ILE A 73 6.87 -8.63 14.79
C ILE A 73 6.60 -8.27 13.32
N LYS A 74 5.59 -8.88 12.69
CA LYS A 74 5.16 -8.56 11.33
C LYS A 74 4.81 -7.07 11.19
N LYS A 75 4.02 -6.54 12.12
CA LYS A 75 3.60 -5.12 12.14
C LYS A 75 4.80 -4.19 12.25
N GLU A 76 5.73 -4.49 13.16
CA GLU A 76 6.94 -3.69 13.34
C GLU A 76 7.82 -3.68 12.09
N LYS A 77 8.08 -4.86 11.49
CA LYS A 77 8.89 -4.98 10.26
C LYS A 77 8.25 -4.27 9.07
N LEU A 78 6.92 -4.35 8.93
CA LEU A 78 6.19 -3.60 7.90
C LEU A 78 6.28 -2.09 8.12
N LYS A 79 6.20 -1.61 9.37
CA LYS A 79 6.38 -0.19 9.71
C LYS A 79 7.80 0.29 9.37
N ALA A 80 8.82 -0.50 9.70
CA ALA A 80 10.20 -0.21 9.36
C ALA A 80 10.43 -0.13 7.84
N ASN A 81 9.90 -1.09 7.08
CA ASN A 81 9.93 -1.08 5.61
C ASN A 81 9.26 0.19 5.03
N GLY A 82 8.11 0.58 5.59
CA GLY A 82 7.43 1.83 5.22
C GLY A 82 8.26 3.09 5.49
N LYS A 83 8.90 3.18 6.66
CA LYS A 83 9.78 4.31 7.02
C LYS A 83 11.00 4.39 6.08
N ASN A 84 11.63 3.26 5.80
CA ASN A 84 12.75 3.20 4.86
C ASN A 84 12.34 3.67 3.45
N THR A 85 11.20 3.17 2.96
CA THR A 85 10.64 3.61 1.66
C THR A 85 10.42 5.12 1.64
N TYR A 86 9.83 5.69 2.70
CA TYR A 86 9.58 7.13 2.78
C TYR A 86 10.88 7.94 2.69
N ASN A 87 11.92 7.51 3.40
CA ASN A 87 13.23 8.17 3.36
C ASN A 87 13.85 8.10 1.98
N LYS A 88 13.82 6.93 1.32
CA LYS A 88 14.30 6.77 -0.07
C LYS A 88 13.56 7.69 -1.04
N MET A 89 12.23 7.73 -0.95
CA MET A 89 11.40 8.63 -1.76
C MET A 89 11.73 10.12 -1.52
N LYS A 90 11.95 10.50 -0.25
CA LYS A 90 12.33 11.87 0.11
C LYS A 90 13.71 12.26 -0.42
N ASN A 91 14.66 11.34 -0.42
CA ASN A 91 15.99 11.58 -0.97
C ASN A 91 15.95 11.71 -2.50
N LEU A 92 15.14 10.88 -3.16
CA LEU A 92 14.98 10.92 -4.62
C LEU A 92 14.21 12.16 -5.11
N LEU A 93 13.07 12.48 -4.51
CA LEU A 93 12.15 13.51 -5.01
C LEU A 93 12.30 14.87 -4.32
N GLY A 94 13.01 14.93 -3.20
CA GLY A 94 13.11 16.12 -2.37
C GLY A 94 11.84 16.42 -1.55
N LYS A 95 11.93 17.49 -0.73
CA LYS A 95 10.88 17.86 0.22
C LYS A 95 9.60 18.37 -0.46
N GLU A 96 9.72 19.20 -1.49
CA GLU A 96 8.57 19.85 -2.14
C GLU A 96 7.66 18.84 -2.84
N LYS A 97 8.22 17.95 -3.67
CA LYS A 97 7.44 16.88 -4.33
C LYS A 97 6.80 15.93 -3.31
N MET A 98 7.49 15.63 -2.20
CA MET A 98 6.90 14.83 -1.12
C MET A 98 5.75 15.54 -0.40
N LYS A 99 5.81 16.86 -0.22
CA LYS A 99 4.72 17.67 0.33
C LYS A 99 3.51 17.66 -0.60
N ALA A 100 3.70 17.88 -1.90
CA ALA A 100 2.66 17.81 -2.91
C ALA A 100 1.99 16.42 -2.95
N TRP A 101 2.79 15.35 -2.89
CA TRP A 101 2.26 13.99 -2.83
C TRP A 101 1.41 13.73 -1.58
N ASN A 102 1.85 14.24 -0.43
CA ASN A 102 1.09 14.11 0.81
C ASN A 102 -0.23 14.89 0.77
N ALA A 103 -0.23 16.10 0.19
CA ALA A 103 -1.43 16.88 -0.01
C ALA A 103 -2.44 16.16 -0.92
N TYR A 104 -1.99 15.62 -2.05
CA TYR A 104 -2.82 14.82 -2.95
C TYR A 104 -3.42 13.59 -2.26
N LYS A 105 -2.63 12.82 -1.50
CA LYS A 105 -3.17 11.66 -0.76
C LYS A 105 -4.21 12.08 0.29
N LYS A 106 -4.05 13.24 0.91
CA LYS A 106 -5.01 13.77 1.89
C LYS A 106 -6.33 14.16 1.20
N SER A 107 -6.27 14.80 0.02
CA SER A 107 -7.48 15.18 -0.73
C SER A 107 -8.26 14.00 -1.31
N LYS A 108 -7.64 12.81 -1.42
CA LYS A 108 -8.31 11.56 -1.84
C LYS A 108 -8.86 10.71 -0.69
N ARG A 109 -8.61 11.08 0.56
CA ARG A 109 -9.10 10.36 1.75
C ARG A 109 -10.41 10.94 2.28
N ASN A 110 -10.69 12.20 1.97
CA ASN A 110 -11.96 12.88 2.21
C ASN A 110 -12.89 12.68 1.01
#